data_AF-A0AAW5B4T1-F1
#
_entry.id   AF-A0AAW5B4T1-F1
#
_cell.length_a   1.000
_cell.length_b   1.000
_cell.length_c   1.000
_cell.angle_alpha   90.00
_cell.angle_beta   90.00
_cell.angle_gamma   90.00
#
_symmetry.space_group_name_H-M   'P 1'
#
loop_
_entity.id
_entity.type
_entity.pdbx_description
1 polymer ?
#
loop_
_entity_poly.entity_id
_entity_poly.type
_entity_poly.pdbx_seq_one_letter_code
_entity_poly.pdbx_strand_id
1 'polypeptide(L)' 'MASSDISSVLENNDIIDDAGEFNEYLIDNDYHLKVQIGEYELTTGMSHYEVAEAITK' A
#
# COMPACT_ATOMS: atom_id res chain seq x y z
N MET A 1 -7.54 3.22 9.70
CA MET A 1 -7.35 1.94 9.00
C MET A 1 -5.89 1.59 9.19
N ALA A 2 -5.55 0.35 9.54
CA ALA A 2 -4.15 -0.04 9.70
C ALA A 2 -3.51 -0.23 8.31
N SER A 3 -2.20 -0.03 8.20
CA SER A 3 -1.46 -0.32 6.94
C SER A 3 -1.68 -1.77 6.49
N SER A 4 -1.81 -2.70 7.44
CA SER A 4 -2.13 -4.11 7.18
C SER A 4 -3.48 -4.30 6.47
N ASP A 5 -4.51 -3.53 6.86
CA ASP A 5 -5.83 -3.62 6.23
C ASP A 5 -5.75 -3.15 4.77
N ILE A 6 -4.96 -2.10 4.53
CA ILE A 6 -4.78 -1.50 3.20
C ILE A 6 -4.01 -2.44 2.30
N SER A 7 -2.93 -3.05 2.80
CA SER A 7 -2.19 -4.08 2.08
C SER A 7 -3.10 -5.24 1.68
N SER A 8 -3.95 -5.74 2.58
CA SER A 8 -4.91 -6.79 2.24
C SER A 8 -5.91 -6.36 1.17
N VAL A 9 -6.39 -5.11 1.18
CA VAL A 9 -7.28 -4.61 0.11
C VAL A 9 -6.55 -4.59 -1.23
N LEU A 10 -5.30 -4.15 -1.26
CA LEU A 10 -4.51 -4.07 -2.49
C LEU A 10 -4.21 -5.45 -3.08
N GLU A 11 -3.85 -6.42 -2.23
CA GLU A 11 -3.62 -7.82 -2.63
C GLU A 11 -4.91 -8.46 -3.18
N ASN A 12 -6.04 -8.28 -2.49
CA ASN A 12 -7.33 -8.81 -2.95
C ASN A 12 -7.82 -8.21 -4.29
N ASN A 13 -7.25 -7.07 -4.71
CA ASN A 13 -7.55 -6.44 -5.99
C ASN A 13 -6.42 -6.67 -7.03
N ASP A 14 -5.49 -7.58 -6.77
CA ASP A 14 -4.36 -7.90 -7.66
C ASP A 14 -3.50 -6.65 -8.01
N ILE A 15 -3.39 -5.70 -7.07
CA ILE A 15 -2.53 -4.51 -7.23
C ILE A 15 -1.09 -4.81 -6.76
N ILE A 16 -0.97 -5.60 -5.70
CA ILE A 16 0.30 -6.09 -5.13
C ILE A 16 0.23 -7.62 -4.98
N ASP A 17 1.40 -8.26 -4.98
CA ASP A 17 1.49 -9.72 -4.94
C ASP A 17 1.34 -10.31 -3.52
N ASP A 18 1.86 -9.62 -2.49
CA ASP A 18 1.82 -10.07 -1.10
C ASP A 18 1.55 -8.90 -0.15
N ALA A 19 0.47 -8.99 0.63
CA ALA A 19 0.08 -7.96 1.59
C ALA A 19 1.07 -7.82 2.75
N GLY A 20 1.71 -8.90 3.16
CA GLY A 20 2.73 -8.92 4.21
C GLY A 20 3.97 -8.15 3.79
N GLU A 21 4.54 -8.47 2.62
CA GLU A 21 5.72 -7.78 2.08
C GLU A 21 5.45 -6.28 1.91
N PHE A 22 4.28 -5.90 1.38
CA PHE A 22 3.96 -4.48 1.22
C PHE A 22 3.76 -3.78 2.57
N ASN A 23 3.13 -4.43 3.55
CA ASN A 23 2.99 -3.86 4.89
C ASN A 23 4.35 -3.66 5.57
N GLU A 24 5.27 -4.63 5.46
CA GLU A 24 6.64 -4.47 5.95
C GLU A 24 7.35 -3.32 5.26
N TYR A 25 7.22 -3.21 3.93
CA TYR A 25 7.75 -2.07 3.17
C TYR A 25 7.24 -0.73 3.69
N LEU A 26 5.95 -0.62 4.00
CA LEU A 26 5.37 0.60 4.57
C LEU A 26 5.92 0.92 5.97
N ILE A 27 6.20 -0.11 6.78
CA ILE A 27 6.75 0.07 8.13
C ILE A 27 8.21 0.53 8.05
N ASP A 28 9.04 -0.18 7.28
CA ASP A 28 10.48 0.07 7.15
C ASP A 28 10.80 1.45 6.55
N ASN A 29 9.89 2.02 5.77
CA ASN A 29 10.03 3.33 5.15
C ASN A 29 9.19 4.44 5.82
N ASP A 30 8.66 4.20 7.03
CA ASP A 30 7.81 5.15 7.78
C ASP A 30 6.53 5.61 7.05
N TYR A 31 6.13 4.92 5.98
CA TYR A 31 4.91 5.20 5.23
C TYR A 31 3.65 4.76 5.99
N HIS A 32 3.74 3.76 6.86
CA HIS A 32 2.60 3.23 7.62
C HIS A 32 1.89 4.31 8.48
N LEU A 33 2.58 5.39 8.86
CA LEU A 33 2.03 6.52 9.60
C LEU A 33 1.45 7.62 8.68
N LYS A 34 1.78 7.59 7.40
CA LYS A 34 1.45 8.63 6.41
C LYS A 34 0.26 8.25 5.54
N VAL A 35 -0.18 7.00 5.58
CA VAL A 35 -1.29 6.53 4.75
C VAL A 35 -2.55 7.33 5.02
N GLN A 36 -3.14 7.87 3.96
CA GLN A 36 -4.34 8.68 4.06
C GLN A 36 -5.58 7.88 3.62
N ILE A 37 -6.72 8.19 4.22
CA ILE A 37 -8.00 7.65 3.77
C ILE A 37 -8.43 8.43 2.54
N GLY A 38 -8.74 7.73 1.45
CA GLY A 38 -9.16 8.35 0.20
C GLY A 38 -9.43 7.33 -0.90
N GLU A 39 -9.78 7.84 -2.07
CA GLU A 39 -9.88 7.07 -3.31
C GLU A 39 -8.62 7.31 -4.14
N TYR A 40 -8.04 6.22 -4.67
CA TYR A 40 -6.80 6.24 -5.42
C TYR A 40 -6.97 5.41 -6.69
N GLU A 41 -6.50 5.93 -7.81
CA GLU A 41 -6.37 5.15 -9.04
C GLU A 41 -5.01 4.46 -9.03
N LEU A 42 -5.03 3.13 -8.89
CA LEU A 42 -3.85 2.29 -8.91
C LEU A 42 -3.94 1.33 -10.09
N THR A 43 -2.78 1.00 -10.67
CA THR A 43 -2.68 0.05 -11.77
C THR A 43 -1.86 -1.16 -11.35
N THR A 44 -2.31 -2.36 -11.73
CA THR A 44 -1.55 -3.60 -11.54
C THR A 44 -0.17 -3.50 -12.16
N GLY A 45 0.85 -3.96 -11.44
CA GLY A 45 2.26 -3.93 -11.86
C GLY A 45 3.04 -2.69 -11.40
N MET A 46 2.43 -1.81 -10.59
CA MET A 46 3.16 -0.78 -9.85
C MET A 46 4.10 -1.42 -8.82
N SER A 47 5.27 -0.81 -8.63
CA SER A 47 6.19 -1.18 -7.55
C SER A 47 5.63 -0.78 -6.18
N HIS A 48 6.11 -1.41 -5.10
CA HIS A 48 5.75 -1.01 -3.73
C HIS A 48 5.99 0.48 -3.46
N TYR A 49 7.05 1.06 -4.03
CA TYR A 49 7.31 2.49 -3.93
C TYR A 49 6.21 3.33 -4.58
N GLU A 50 5.83 3.01 -5.82
CA GLU A 50 4.77 3.75 -6.54
C GLU A 50 3.43 3.65 -5.84
N VAL A 51 3.07 2.47 -5.33
CA VAL A 51 1.84 2.27 -4.56
C VAL A 51 1.89 3.06 -3.24
N ALA A 52 3.00 3.01 -2.51
CA ALA A 52 3.16 3.74 -1.25
C ALA A 52 3.08 5.26 -1.46
N GLU A 53 3.75 5.82 -2.46
CA GLU A 53 3.69 7.26 -2.78
C GLU A 53 2.30 7.68 -3.22
N ALA A 54 1.55 6.81 -3.92
CA ALA A 54 0.19 7.11 -4.33
C ALA A 54 -0.76 7.24 -3.14
N ILE A 55 -0.59 6.42 -2.09
CA ILE A 55 -1.50 6.35 -0.94
C ILE A 55 -1.04 7.15 0.29
N THR A 56 0.14 7.77 0.25
CA THR A 56 0.74 8.55 1.35
C THR A 56 0.93 10.03 1.00
N LYS A 57 1.15 10.88 2.02
CA LYS A 57 1.45 12.31 1.87
C LYS A 57 2.51 12.79 2.86
#